data_AF-A0A943P8Z2-F1
#
_entry.id   AF-A0A943P8Z2-F1
#
_cell.length_a   1.000
_cell.length_b   1.000
_cell.length_c   1.000
_cell.angle_alpha   90.00
_cell.angle_beta   90.00
_cell.angle_gamma   90.00
#
_symmetry.space_group_name_H-M   'P 1'
#
loop_
_entity.id
_entity.type
_entity.pdbx_description
1 polymer ?
#
loop_
_entity_poly.entity_id
_entity_poly.type
_entity_poly.pdbx_seq_one_letter_code
_entity_poly.pdbx_strand_id
1 'polypeptide(L)'
;MNFWRTTFNAADFGIVPNEDISEKLAEFISALKAEDGEKTAVFDSGTYHIDSERCKEYMLVITNTVGEKEFSPDETPHLNAVPFYFGGVSDLVFDGGDSIFVIDGKVTNIAVEDCRNITLRNLEIRHARPDMHELLVVRKSAFSVDFKIDSDSSFSVYALLC
;
A
#
# COMPACT_ATOMS: atom_id res chain seq x y z
N MET A 1 -15.97 35.12 0.53
CA MET A 1 -16.01 33.99 -0.42
C MET A 1 -16.28 32.75 0.40
N ASN A 2 -17.45 32.14 0.24
CA ASN A 2 -17.79 30.90 0.93
C ASN A 2 -17.23 29.76 0.06
N PHE A 3 -16.02 29.32 0.38
CA PHE A 3 -15.44 28.13 -0.24
C PHE A 3 -16.10 26.92 0.42
N TRP A 4 -17.10 26.35 -0.25
CA TRP A 4 -17.64 25.06 0.15
C TRP A 4 -16.59 24.01 -0.21
N ARG A 5 -16.04 23.34 0.78
CA ARG A 5 -15.11 22.23 0.59
C ARG A 5 -15.91 21.02 0.11
N THR A 6 -15.65 20.55 -1.11
CA THR A 6 -16.36 19.40 -1.69
C THR A 6 -15.97 18.13 -0.92
N THR A 7 -16.95 17.32 -0.55
CA THR A 7 -16.69 16.05 0.15
C THR A 7 -17.10 14.90 -0.74
N PHE A 8 -16.21 13.92 -0.88
CA PHE A 8 -16.39 12.68 -1.62
C PHE A 8 -16.39 11.53 -0.62
N ASN A 9 -17.52 10.84 -0.46
CA ASN A 9 -17.55 9.64 0.38
C ASN A 9 -17.10 8.46 -0.46
N ALA A 10 -16.14 7.68 0.04
CA ALA A 10 -15.64 6.50 -0.66
C ALA A 10 -16.76 5.47 -0.94
N ALA A 11 -17.74 5.37 -0.03
CA ALA A 11 -18.92 4.50 -0.19
C ALA A 11 -19.75 4.81 -1.45
N ASP A 12 -19.80 6.08 -1.89
CA ASP A 12 -20.50 6.48 -3.13
C ASP A 12 -19.82 5.89 -4.39
N PHE A 13 -18.57 5.45 -4.26
CA PHE A 13 -17.79 4.74 -5.29
C PHE A 13 -17.75 3.22 -5.06
N GLY A 14 -18.61 2.71 -4.16
CA GLY A 14 -18.67 1.28 -3.82
C GLY A 14 -17.48 0.79 -2.98
N ILE A 15 -16.69 1.70 -2.40
CA ILE A 15 -15.59 1.36 -1.50
C ILE A 15 -16.17 1.19 -0.09
N VAL A 16 -16.43 -0.06 0.30
CA VAL A 16 -17.01 -0.42 1.59
C VAL A 16 -16.11 -1.41 2.34
N PRO A 17 -16.14 -1.42 3.69
CA PRO A 17 -15.28 -2.30 4.48
C PRO A 17 -15.51 -3.79 4.21
N ASN A 18 -14.47 -4.58 4.48
CA ASN A 18 -14.36 -6.04 4.32
C ASN A 18 -14.50 -6.54 2.87
N GLU A 19 -14.33 -5.64 1.90
CA GLU A 19 -14.24 -5.96 0.48
C GLU A 19 -12.85 -5.69 -0.07
N ASP A 20 -12.55 -6.34 -1.20
CA ASP A 20 -11.46 -5.91 -2.07
C ASP A 20 -11.84 -4.60 -2.78
N ILE A 21 -10.96 -3.61 -2.68
CA ILE A 21 -11.18 -2.27 -3.23
C ILE A 21 -10.13 -1.86 -4.27
N SER A 22 -9.24 -2.76 -4.71
CA SER A 22 -8.06 -2.40 -5.51
C SER A 22 -8.37 -1.51 -6.72
N GLU A 23 -9.32 -1.93 -7.55
CA GLU A 23 -9.70 -1.19 -8.76
C GLU A 23 -10.53 0.06 -8.44
N LYS A 24 -11.48 -0.06 -7.49
CA LYS A 24 -12.36 1.05 -7.06
C LYS A 24 -11.55 2.19 -6.45
N LEU A 25 -10.50 1.88 -5.68
CA LEU A 25 -9.60 2.86 -5.09
C LEU A 25 -8.85 3.66 -6.16
N ALA A 26 -8.36 2.99 -7.20
CA ALA A 26 -7.70 3.65 -8.31
C ALA A 26 -8.66 4.57 -9.09
N GLU A 27 -9.90 4.14 -9.32
CA GLU A 27 -10.95 4.95 -9.94
C GLU A 27 -11.33 6.16 -9.08
N PHE A 28 -11.44 5.95 -7.77
CA PHE A 28 -11.77 7.00 -6.82
C PHE A 28 -10.68 8.09 -6.78
N ILE A 29 -9.40 7.70 -6.72
CA ILE A 29 -8.30 8.68 -6.76
C ILE A 29 -8.26 9.41 -8.12
N SER A 30 -8.58 8.72 -9.22
CA SER A 30 -8.74 9.36 -10.54
C SER A 30 -9.87 10.40 -10.56
N ALA A 31 -11.00 10.11 -9.92
CA ALA A 31 -12.11 11.05 -9.79
C ALA A 31 -11.73 12.28 -8.94
N LEU A 32 -11.02 12.06 -7.82
CA LEU A 32 -10.48 13.15 -7.01
C LEU A 32 -9.52 14.03 -7.81
N LYS A 33 -8.65 13.43 -8.64
CA LYS A 33 -7.73 14.17 -9.51
C LYS A 33 -8.43 15.07 -10.53
N ALA A 34 -9.57 14.62 -11.05
CA ALA A 34 -10.34 15.36 -12.05
C ALA A 34 -11.11 16.56 -11.45
N GLU A 35 -11.29 16.60 -10.13
CA GLU A 35 -11.98 17.68 -9.43
C GLU A 35 -11.00 18.81 -9.07
N ASP A 36 -11.33 20.04 -9.48
CA ASP A 36 -10.57 21.24 -9.14
C ASP A 36 -10.95 21.77 -7.75
N GLY A 37 -9.99 22.40 -7.07
CA GLY A 37 -10.20 23.06 -5.78
C GLY A 37 -10.17 22.15 -4.55
N GLU A 38 -10.45 22.76 -3.39
CA GLU A 38 -10.37 22.11 -2.08
C GLU A 38 -11.43 21.01 -1.91
N LYS A 39 -10.94 19.80 -1.63
CA LYS A 39 -11.78 18.60 -1.51
C LYS A 39 -11.34 17.69 -0.37
N THR A 40 -12.28 16.90 0.13
CA THR A 40 -12.04 15.85 1.12
C THR A 40 -12.55 14.53 0.60
N ALA A 41 -11.71 13.51 0.61
CA ALA A 41 -12.16 12.11 0.53
C ALA A 41 -12.34 11.58 1.95
N VAL A 42 -13.48 10.92 2.22
CA VAL A 42 -13.80 10.35 3.54
C VAL A 42 -14.16 8.88 3.39
N PHE A 43 -13.58 8.05 4.24
CA PHE A 43 -13.88 6.63 4.35
C PHE A 43 -14.69 6.36 5.61
N ASP A 44 -15.61 5.41 5.53
CA ASP A 44 -16.20 4.82 6.73
C ASP A 44 -15.11 4.03 7.48
N SER A 45 -15.15 4.03 8.80
CA SER A 45 -14.19 3.27 9.58
C SER A 45 -14.36 1.77 9.32
N GLY A 46 -13.27 1.08 9.00
CA GLY A 46 -13.27 -0.36 8.82
C GLY A 46 -11.96 -0.92 8.33
N THR A 47 -12.00 -2.20 7.94
CA THR A 47 -10.88 -2.87 7.28
C THR A 47 -11.18 -2.94 5.79
N TYR A 48 -10.22 -2.58 4.95
CA TYR A 48 -10.33 -2.66 3.49
C TYR A 48 -9.24 -3.58 2.94
N HIS A 49 -9.55 -4.38 1.94
CA HIS A 49 -8.59 -5.32 1.35
C HIS A 49 -8.13 -4.81 -0.01
N ILE A 50 -6.85 -5.01 -0.30
CA ILE A 50 -6.20 -4.59 -1.53
C ILE A 50 -5.35 -5.74 -2.03
N ASP A 51 -5.70 -6.33 -3.16
CA ASP A 51 -4.84 -7.24 -3.91
C ASP A 51 -3.85 -6.46 -4.80
N SER A 52 -2.55 -6.69 -4.61
CA SER A 52 -1.47 -6.10 -5.41
C SER A 52 -1.57 -6.44 -6.89
N GLU A 53 -2.05 -7.63 -7.27
CA GLU A 53 -2.15 -8.05 -8.68
C GLU A 53 -3.20 -7.23 -9.46
N ARG A 54 -4.10 -6.56 -8.72
CA ARG A 54 -5.17 -5.72 -9.28
C ARG A 54 -4.87 -4.23 -9.16
N CYS A 55 -3.72 -3.87 -8.61
CA CYS A 55 -3.29 -2.48 -8.53
C CYS A 55 -2.77 -2.00 -9.89
N LYS A 56 -2.98 -0.72 -10.19
CA LYS A 56 -2.33 -0.10 -11.35
C LYS A 56 -0.83 0.02 -11.11
N GLU A 57 -0.07 -0.13 -12.18
CA GLU A 57 1.38 -0.03 -12.16
C GLU A 57 1.86 1.30 -12.75
N TYR A 58 2.94 1.82 -12.17
CA TYR A 58 3.50 3.13 -12.52
C TYR A 58 5.03 3.03 -12.58
N MET A 59 5.62 3.74 -13.55
CA MET A 59 7.08 3.87 -13.66
C MET A 59 7.58 4.88 -12.64
N LEU A 60 8.21 4.41 -11.56
CA LEU A 60 8.62 5.23 -10.43
C LEU A 60 10.10 5.00 -10.09
N VAL A 61 10.92 6.02 -10.34
CA VAL A 61 12.32 6.02 -9.93
C VAL A 61 12.42 6.55 -8.50
N ILE A 62 12.43 5.64 -7.53
CA ILE A 62 12.44 5.97 -6.10
C ILE A 62 13.87 5.87 -5.57
N THR A 63 14.46 7.03 -5.24
CA THR A 63 15.84 7.08 -4.74
C THR A 63 16.02 6.25 -3.46
N ASN A 64 17.22 5.67 -3.28
CA ASN A 64 17.63 4.86 -2.12
C ASN A 64 16.84 3.56 -1.88
N THR A 65 15.92 3.16 -2.76
CA THR A 65 15.13 1.92 -2.60
C THR A 65 15.74 0.75 -3.35
N VAL A 66 15.99 0.92 -4.65
CA VAL A 66 16.60 -0.11 -5.52
C VAL A 66 17.45 0.55 -6.60
N GLY A 67 18.65 0.03 -6.86
CA GLY A 67 19.51 0.47 -7.94
C GLY A 67 19.19 -0.23 -9.28
N GLU A 68 19.54 0.43 -10.40
CA GLU A 68 19.33 -0.08 -11.77
C GLU A 68 19.88 -1.50 -12.05
N LYS A 69 20.84 -1.97 -11.23
CA LYS A 69 21.51 -3.26 -11.42
C LYS A 69 20.93 -4.38 -10.54
N GLU A 70 19.94 -4.07 -9.71
CA GLU A 70 19.37 -5.01 -8.73
C GLU A 70 18.10 -5.71 -9.25
N PHE A 71 17.56 -5.26 -10.38
CA PHE A 71 16.43 -5.89 -11.05
C PHE A 71 16.83 -7.18 -11.75
N SER A 72 15.93 -8.17 -11.74
CA SER A 72 16.15 -9.39 -12.50
C SER A 72 15.98 -9.15 -14.01
N PRO A 73 16.55 -10.01 -14.88
CA PRO A 73 16.44 -9.84 -16.33
C PRO A 73 15.00 -9.93 -16.88
N ASP A 74 14.10 -10.53 -16.12
CA ASP A 74 12.68 -10.76 -16.44
C ASP A 74 11.74 -9.72 -15.84
N GLU A 75 12.24 -8.80 -15.00
CA GLU A 75 11.49 -7.68 -14.46
C GLU A 75 11.55 -6.45 -15.38
N THR A 76 10.51 -5.62 -15.33
CA THR A 76 10.58 -4.26 -15.90
C THR A 76 11.08 -3.31 -14.82
N PRO A 77 12.30 -2.74 -14.92
CA PRO A 77 12.84 -1.88 -13.89
C PRO A 77 11.92 -0.71 -13.57
N HIS A 78 11.77 -0.40 -12.28
CA HIS A 78 10.96 0.73 -11.78
C HIS A 78 9.45 0.65 -12.03
N LEU A 79 8.93 -0.45 -12.58
CA LEU A 79 7.50 -0.68 -12.66
C LEU A 79 6.99 -1.13 -11.30
N ASN A 80 6.13 -0.31 -10.68
CA ASN A 80 5.64 -0.54 -9.32
C ASN A 80 4.12 -0.57 -9.32
N ALA A 81 3.51 -1.61 -8.74
CA ALA A 81 2.11 -1.59 -8.34
C ALA A 81 1.92 -0.58 -7.19
N VAL A 82 0.92 0.31 -7.29
CA VAL A 82 0.67 1.37 -6.30
C VAL A 82 -0.84 1.51 -6.02
N PRO A 83 -1.34 1.09 -4.85
CA PRO A 83 -2.76 1.24 -4.52
C PRO A 83 -3.15 2.70 -4.28
N PHE A 84 -2.32 3.46 -3.54
CA PHE A 84 -2.56 4.87 -3.25
C PHE A 84 -1.67 5.76 -4.12
N TYR A 85 -1.96 5.82 -5.41
CA TYR A 85 -1.23 6.66 -6.37
C TYR A 85 -1.91 8.02 -6.54
N PHE A 86 -1.32 9.08 -5.97
CA PHE A 86 -1.88 10.43 -6.00
C PHE A 86 -1.31 11.33 -7.10
N GLY A 87 -0.58 10.79 -8.08
CA GLY A 87 0.17 11.56 -9.08
C GLY A 87 -0.62 12.73 -9.70
N GLY A 88 -0.16 13.96 -9.48
CA GLY A 88 -0.78 15.19 -10.01
C GLY A 88 -2.01 15.72 -9.26
N VAL A 89 -2.37 15.16 -8.10
CA VAL A 89 -3.53 15.63 -7.31
C VAL A 89 -3.18 16.90 -6.53
N SER A 90 -4.10 17.87 -6.51
CA SER A 90 -3.96 19.11 -5.73
C SER A 90 -5.13 19.34 -4.78
N ASP A 91 -4.87 20.02 -3.65
CA ASP A 91 -5.87 20.52 -2.69
C ASP A 91 -6.79 19.42 -2.11
N LEU A 92 -6.20 18.29 -1.72
CA LEU A 92 -6.90 17.11 -1.22
C LEU A 92 -6.59 16.84 0.26
N VAL A 93 -7.63 16.61 1.05
CA VAL A 93 -7.50 15.84 2.29
C VAL A 93 -8.09 14.45 2.08
N PHE A 94 -7.26 13.42 2.20
CA PHE A 94 -7.65 12.03 2.18
C PHE A 94 -7.74 11.53 3.63
N ASP A 95 -8.98 11.37 4.11
CA ASP A 95 -9.29 10.95 5.47
C ASP A 95 -9.72 9.49 5.47
N GLY A 96 -8.83 8.61 5.94
CA GLY A 96 -9.08 7.18 6.01
C GLY A 96 -10.09 6.75 7.09
N GLY A 97 -10.59 7.67 7.92
CA GLY A 97 -11.62 7.33 8.91
C GLY A 97 -11.17 6.35 9.99
N ASP A 98 -9.89 6.39 10.37
CA ASP A 98 -9.24 5.47 11.31
C ASP A 98 -9.27 4.00 10.82
N SER A 99 -9.25 3.81 9.51
CA SER A 99 -9.35 2.50 8.86
C SER A 99 -8.01 1.79 8.70
N ILE A 100 -8.10 0.47 8.57
CA ILE A 100 -6.97 -0.41 8.27
C ILE A 100 -7.08 -0.85 6.80
N PHE A 101 -6.03 -0.61 6.02
CA PHE A 101 -5.91 -1.08 4.64
C PHE A 101 -4.93 -2.26 4.61
N VAL A 102 -5.47 -3.47 4.40
CA VAL A 102 -4.71 -4.71 4.36
C VAL A 102 -4.36 -5.03 2.91
N ILE A 103 -3.07 -4.99 2.60
CA ILE A 103 -2.54 -5.26 1.26
C ILE A 103 -2.05 -6.70 1.20
N ASP A 104 -2.52 -7.46 0.21
CA ASP A 104 -1.94 -8.75 -0.16
C ASP A 104 -0.96 -8.59 -1.33
N GLY A 105 0.27 -9.06 -1.14
CA GLY A 105 1.37 -8.96 -2.08
C GLY A 105 2.21 -7.68 -1.95
N LYS A 106 3.04 -7.44 -2.97
CA LYS A 106 4.11 -6.42 -2.95
C LYS A 106 3.70 -5.19 -3.75
N VAL A 107 3.76 -4.03 -3.11
CA VAL A 107 3.42 -2.74 -3.72
C VAL A 107 4.30 -1.64 -3.15
N THR A 108 4.41 -0.53 -3.87
CA THR A 108 4.72 0.76 -3.24
C THR A 108 3.44 1.28 -2.60
N ASN A 109 3.37 1.31 -1.26
CA ASN A 109 2.12 1.60 -0.54
C ASN A 109 1.45 2.91 -0.98
N ILE A 110 2.19 4.02 -0.97
CA ILE A 110 1.68 5.34 -1.35
C ILE A 110 2.71 6.02 -2.23
N ALA A 111 2.28 6.58 -3.36
CA ALA A 111 3.10 7.46 -4.19
C ALA A 111 2.45 8.84 -4.29
N VAL A 112 3.22 9.87 -3.94
CA VAL A 112 2.82 11.28 -4.01
C VAL A 112 3.84 12.00 -4.88
N GLU A 113 3.53 12.14 -6.17
CA GLU A 113 4.35 12.87 -7.14
C GLU A 113 3.54 13.97 -7.81
N ASP A 114 4.18 15.08 -8.15
CA ASP A 114 3.55 16.25 -8.77
C ASP A 114 2.28 16.77 -8.05
N CYS A 115 2.20 16.56 -6.74
CA CYS A 115 1.06 16.96 -5.92
C CYS A 115 1.28 18.33 -5.26
N ARG A 116 0.17 18.99 -4.91
CA ARG A 116 0.20 20.24 -4.13
C ARG A 116 -0.86 20.21 -3.03
N ASN A 117 -0.50 20.62 -1.81
CA ASN A 117 -1.44 20.78 -0.70
C ASN A 117 -2.29 19.51 -0.45
N ILE A 118 -1.61 18.38 -0.27
CA ILE A 118 -2.25 17.10 0.05
C ILE A 118 -2.03 16.74 1.53
N THR A 119 -3.06 16.23 2.19
CA THR A 119 -2.99 15.67 3.55
C THR A 119 -3.56 14.26 3.52
N LEU A 120 -2.79 13.29 3.98
CA LEU A 120 -3.25 11.93 4.23
C LEU A 120 -3.33 11.75 5.76
N ARG A 121 -4.48 11.33 6.29
CA ARG A 121 -4.66 11.15 7.73
C ARG A 121 -5.59 9.98 8.04
N ASN A 122 -5.50 9.49 9.28
CA ASN A 122 -6.39 8.48 9.83
C ASN A 122 -6.42 7.19 8.99
N LEU A 123 -5.25 6.75 8.54
CA LEU A 123 -5.05 5.51 7.79
C LEU A 123 -3.96 4.67 8.46
N GLU A 124 -4.20 3.38 8.57
CA GLU A 124 -3.21 2.36 8.92
C GLU A 124 -3.03 1.41 7.73
N ILE A 125 -1.79 1.12 7.34
CA ILE A 125 -1.48 0.17 6.27
C ILE A 125 -0.84 -1.07 6.88
N ARG A 126 -1.38 -2.25 6.55
CA ARG A 126 -0.83 -3.55 6.94
C ARG A 126 -0.62 -4.42 5.71
N HIS A 127 0.41 -5.25 5.73
CA HIS A 127 0.56 -6.31 4.73
C HIS A 127 0.03 -7.63 5.31
N ALA A 128 -0.71 -8.38 4.50
CA ALA A 128 -1.23 -9.70 4.88
C ALA A 128 -0.10 -10.71 5.13
N ARG A 129 1.01 -10.56 4.40
CA ARG A 129 2.25 -11.36 4.53
C ARG A 129 3.45 -10.42 4.39
N PRO A 130 4.00 -9.89 5.50
CA PRO A 130 5.09 -8.93 5.45
C PRO A 130 6.40 -9.58 4.98
N ASP A 131 7.26 -8.83 4.29
CA ASP A 131 8.56 -9.32 3.82
C ASP A 131 9.55 -9.60 4.98
N MET A 132 9.38 -8.91 6.10
CA MET A 132 10.21 -9.10 7.29
C MET A 132 9.51 -10.02 8.27
N HIS A 133 10.18 -11.12 8.60
CA HIS A 133 9.73 -12.05 9.61
C HIS A 133 10.70 -12.03 10.80
N GLU A 134 10.16 -11.99 12.00
CA GLU A 134 10.93 -12.06 13.23
C GLU A 134 10.92 -13.49 13.78
N LEU A 135 12.06 -13.92 14.33
CA LEU A 135 12.24 -15.25 14.90
C LEU A 135 12.79 -15.13 16.32
N LEU A 136 12.22 -15.89 17.26
CA LEU A 136 12.70 -15.90 18.64
C LEU A 136 13.84 -16.92 18.80
N VAL A 137 15.02 -16.46 19.23
CA VAL A 137 16.11 -17.36 19.64
C VAL A 137 15.73 -18.05 20.94
N VAL A 138 15.55 -19.38 20.91
CA VAL A 138 15.20 -20.17 22.11
C VAL A 138 16.38 -20.91 22.71
N ARG A 139 17.41 -21.21 21.89
CA ARG A 139 18.64 -21.84 22.36
C ARG A 139 19.81 -21.49 21.46
N LYS A 140 21.02 -21.45 22.03
CA LYS A 140 22.28 -21.37 21.28
C LYS A 140 23.27 -22.42 21.78
N SER A 141 24.08 -22.93 20.86
CA SER A 141 25.25 -23.78 21.14
C SER A 141 26.49 -23.16 20.47
N ALA A 142 27.63 -23.87 20.53
CA ALA A 142 28.83 -23.45 19.80
C ALA A 142 28.65 -23.52 18.27
N PHE A 143 27.70 -24.32 17.77
CA PHE A 143 27.55 -24.61 16.33
C PHE A 143 26.11 -24.50 15.82
N SER A 144 25.15 -24.11 16.66
CA SER A 144 23.74 -24.03 16.28
C SER A 144 22.99 -22.95 17.05
N VAL A 145 21.90 -22.48 16.43
CA VAL A 145 20.89 -21.63 17.06
C VAL A 145 19.54 -22.25 16.75
N ASP A 146 18.73 -22.46 17.79
CA ASP A 146 17.37 -22.96 17.66
C ASP A 146 16.43 -21.74 17.71
N PHE A 147 15.56 -21.64 16.70
CA PHE A 147 14.59 -20.56 16.58
C PHE A 147 13.17 -21.08 16.77
N LYS A 148 12.32 -20.25 17.41
CA LYS A 148 10.88 -20.38 17.35
C LYS A 148 10.36 -19.40 16.31
N ILE A 149 9.67 -19.95 15.30
CA ILE A 149 9.02 -19.21 14.23
C ILE A 149 7.72 -18.58 14.77
N ASP A 150 7.45 -17.34 14.36
CA ASP A 150 6.19 -16.65 14.63
C ASP A 150 5.01 -17.35 13.92
N SER A 151 3.83 -17.38 14.54
CA SER A 151 2.65 -18.05 13.97
C SER A 151 2.21 -17.45 12.64
N ASP A 152 2.53 -16.18 12.40
CA ASP A 152 2.08 -15.43 11.23
C ASP A 152 3.09 -15.53 10.07
N SER A 153 4.11 -16.40 10.21
CA SER A 153 5.17 -16.59 9.22
C SER A 153 5.17 -18.00 8.64
N SER A 154 5.25 -18.12 7.31
CA SER A 154 5.31 -19.40 6.60
C SER A 154 6.72 -19.67 6.07
N PHE A 155 7.30 -20.83 6.37
CA PHE A 155 8.64 -21.22 5.90
C PHE A 155 8.67 -22.65 5.35
N SER A 156 9.54 -22.88 4.36
CA SER A 156 9.87 -24.21 3.84
C SER A 156 11.35 -24.50 4.04
N VAL A 157 11.69 -25.68 4.54
CA VAL A 157 13.07 -26.13 4.74
C VAL A 157 13.40 -27.17 3.69
N TYR A 158 14.43 -26.90 2.89
CA TYR A 158 14.94 -27.84 1.89
C TYR A 158 16.29 -28.37 2.37
N ALA A 159 16.39 -29.69 2.56
CA ALA A 159 17.68 -30.35 2.79
C ALA A 159 18.34 -30.58 1.42
N LEU A 160 19.47 -29.92 1.18
CA LEU A 160 20.35 -30.28 0.06
C LEU A 160 21.03 -31.61 0.42
N LEU A 161 20.54 -32.70 -0.17
CA LEU A 161 21.25 -33.98 -0.16
C LEU A 161 22.50 -33.81 -1.02
N CYS A 162 23.67 -33.78 -0.37
CA CYS A 162 24.98 -33.87 -1.02
C CYS A 162 25.22 -35.27 -1.60
#